data_AF-A0A7S0BMJ1-F1
#
_entry.id   AF-A0A7S0BMJ1-F1
#
_cell.length_a   1.000
_cell.length_b   1.000
_cell.length_c   1.000
_cell.angle_alpha   90.00
_cell.angle_beta   90.00
_cell.angle_gamma   90.00
#
_symmetry.space_group_name_H-M   'P 1'
#
loop_
_entity.id
_entity.type
_entity.pdbx_description
1 polymer ?
#
loop_
_entity_poly.entity_id
_entity_poly.type
_entity_poly.pdbx_seq_one_letter_code
_entity_poly.pdbx_strand_id
1 'polypeptide(L)'
;KGSRIRDEGLSLRIVRTLLAAVQTEAGVHHKSLLQVVQAIYNIYLNSSSVNVKQSSRQALERISAKVFQALEQNQQDAAAEKISEVAENGELDKGRSGEDETLCFKDAYQLFKGLCNLSSKELPSSSSTESMAVKWKLLALDLLKNV
;
A
#
# COMPACT_ATOMS: atom_id res chain seq x y z
N LYS A 1 -22.00 8.77 -25.25
CA LYS A 1 -22.10 8.11 -23.92
C LYS A 1 -21.32 6.79 -23.80
N GLY A 2 -21.16 5.99 -24.87
CA GLY A 2 -20.46 4.69 -24.81
C GLY A 2 -18.95 4.70 -24.53
N SER A 3 -18.20 5.76 -24.85
CA SER A 3 -16.74 5.81 -24.58
C SER A 3 -16.44 5.94 -23.08
N ARG A 4 -17.10 6.88 -22.39
CA ARG A 4 -16.87 7.16 -20.96
C ARG A 4 -17.13 5.95 -20.06
N ILE A 5 -18.14 5.14 -20.39
CA ILE A 5 -18.49 3.92 -19.64
C ILE A 5 -17.47 2.79 -19.89
N ARG A 6 -16.90 2.71 -21.10
CA ARG A 6 -15.81 1.76 -21.40
C ARG A 6 -14.52 2.12 -20.66
N ASP A 7 -14.18 3.41 -20.62
CA ASP A 7 -13.01 3.91 -19.90
C ASP A 7 -13.16 3.72 -18.38
N GLU A 8 -14.38 3.90 -17.87
CA GLU A 8 -14.74 3.58 -16.49
C GLU A 8 -14.59 2.08 -16.18
N GLY A 9 -15.17 1.21 -17.02
CA GLY A 9 -15.07 -0.24 -16.86
C GLY A 9 -13.64 -0.75 -16.93
N LEU A 10 -12.82 -0.19 -17.82
CA LEU A 10 -11.40 -0.49 -17.92
C LEU A 10 -10.66 -0.05 -16.65
N SER A 11 -10.89 1.17 -16.18
CA SER A 11 -10.25 1.70 -14.95
C SER A 11 -10.58 0.83 -13.73
N LEU A 12 -11.85 0.44 -13.57
CA LEU A 12 -12.27 -0.46 -12.49
C LEU A 12 -11.61 -1.83 -12.59
N ARG A 13 -11.45 -2.36 -13.81
CA ARG A 13 -10.79 -3.65 -14.03
C ARG A 13 -9.31 -3.58 -13.66
N ILE A 14 -8.61 -2.51 -14.07
CA ILE A 14 -7.21 -2.27 -13.71
C ILE A 14 -7.06 -2.21 -12.19
N VAL A 15 -7.88 -1.42 -11.49
CA VAL A 15 -7.82 -1.30 -10.02
C VAL A 15 -8.00 -2.65 -9.33
N ARG A 16 -8.98 -3.45 -9.76
CA ARG A 16 -9.23 -4.78 -9.18
C ARG A 16 -8.10 -5.77 -9.46
N THR A 17 -7.58 -5.79 -10.68
CA THR A 17 -6.47 -6.69 -11.05
C THR A 17 -5.20 -6.33 -10.28
N LEU A 18 -4.89 -5.04 -10.15
CA LEU A 18 -3.74 -4.58 -9.37
C LEU A 18 -3.88 -4.89 -7.87
N LEU A 19 -5.08 -4.68 -7.30
CA LEU A 19 -5.37 -5.06 -5.91
C LEU A 19 -5.20 -6.57 -5.70
N ALA A 20 -5.77 -7.39 -6.59
CA ALA A 20 -5.66 -8.84 -6.51
C ALA A 20 -4.19 -9.31 -6.59
N ALA A 21 -3.38 -8.69 -7.46
CA ALA A 21 -1.96 -9.00 -7.56
C ALA A 21 -1.21 -8.76 -6.24
N VAL A 22 -1.46 -7.64 -5.57
CA VAL A 22 -0.87 -7.33 -4.24
C VAL A 22 -1.39 -8.28 -3.15
N GLN A 23 -2.61 -8.79 -3.31
CA GLN A 23 -3.20 -9.74 -2.35
C GLN A 23 -2.62 -11.15 -2.45
N THR A 24 -1.93 -11.53 -3.52
CA THR A 24 -1.30 -12.86 -3.64
C THR A 24 -0.14 -13.07 -2.65
N GLU A 25 0.09 -14.33 -2.27
CA GLU A 25 1.16 -14.79 -1.36
C GLU A 25 2.57 -14.56 -1.92
N ALA A 26 2.72 -14.60 -3.25
CA ALA A 26 3.99 -14.34 -3.93
C ALA A 26 4.38 -12.84 -3.98
N GLY A 27 3.53 -11.96 -3.47
CA GLY A 27 3.80 -10.58 -3.10
C GLY A 27 4.41 -9.66 -4.19
N VAL A 28 3.69 -8.62 -4.57
CA VAL A 28 4.32 -7.49 -5.26
C VAL A 28 5.05 -6.68 -4.19
N HIS A 29 6.39 -6.71 -4.20
CA HIS A 29 7.22 -6.05 -3.19
C HIS A 29 7.91 -4.77 -3.67
N HIS A 30 8.38 -3.98 -2.71
CA HIS A 30 9.27 -2.82 -2.83
C HIS A 30 8.81 -1.79 -3.88
N LYS A 31 9.59 -1.67 -4.97
CA LYS A 31 9.36 -0.69 -6.04
C LYS A 31 8.09 -1.01 -6.82
N SER A 32 7.82 -2.30 -7.05
CA SER A 32 6.63 -2.73 -7.77
C SER A 32 5.37 -2.44 -6.96
N LEU A 33 5.41 -2.60 -5.63
CA LEU A 33 4.32 -2.23 -4.73
C LEU A 33 4.01 -0.74 -4.83
N LEU A 34 5.05 0.08 -4.75
CA LEU A 34 4.91 1.53 -4.87
C LEU A 34 4.37 1.94 -6.24
N GLN A 35 4.78 1.26 -7.32
CA GLN A 35 4.24 1.49 -8.67
C GLN A 35 2.76 1.13 -8.77
N VAL A 36 2.32 0.04 -8.13
CA VAL A 36 0.90 -0.33 -8.04
C VAL A 36 0.10 0.75 -7.31
N VAL A 37 0.57 1.18 -6.13
CA VAL A 37 -0.05 2.25 -5.34
C VAL A 37 -0.12 3.55 -6.16
N GLN A 38 0.96 3.92 -6.84
CA GLN A 38 1.00 5.10 -7.73
C GLN A 38 0.03 4.97 -8.90
N ALA A 39 -0.07 3.80 -9.53
CA ALA A 39 -0.97 3.57 -10.65
C ALA A 39 -2.45 3.70 -10.24
N ILE A 40 -2.85 3.04 -9.14
CA ILE A 40 -4.21 3.13 -8.59
C ILE A 40 -4.53 4.57 -8.17
N TYR A 41 -3.56 5.26 -7.58
CA TYR A 41 -3.69 6.65 -7.20
C TYR A 41 -3.84 7.60 -8.41
N ASN A 42 -3.08 7.37 -9.48
CA ASN A 42 -3.23 8.13 -10.72
C ASN A 42 -4.60 7.90 -11.36
N ILE A 43 -5.15 6.68 -11.29
CA ILE A 43 -6.52 6.38 -11.74
C ILE A 43 -7.56 7.12 -10.88
N TYR A 44 -7.39 7.13 -9.56
CA TYR A 44 -8.23 7.91 -8.63
C TYR A 44 -8.26 9.39 -8.99
N LEU A 45 -7.09 9.98 -9.29
CA LEU A 45 -6.98 11.39 -9.62
C LEU A 45 -7.56 11.74 -11.00
N ASN A 46 -7.21 10.98 -12.04
CA ASN A 46 -7.60 11.32 -13.41
C ASN A 46 -9.07 10.98 -13.72
N SER A 47 -9.70 10.12 -12.92
CA SER A 47 -11.09 9.76 -13.15
C SER A 47 -12.06 10.84 -12.69
N SER A 48 -13.11 11.10 -13.48
CA SER A 48 -14.26 11.90 -13.03
C SER A 48 -15.40 11.04 -12.45
N SER A 49 -15.31 9.71 -12.55
CA SER A 49 -16.36 8.81 -12.04
C SER A 49 -16.22 8.62 -10.53
N VAL A 50 -17.33 8.83 -9.81
CA VAL A 50 -17.43 8.57 -8.37
C VAL A 50 -17.14 7.09 -8.06
N ASN A 51 -17.58 6.15 -8.90
CA ASN A 51 -17.36 4.72 -8.71
C ASN A 51 -15.88 4.36 -8.79
N VAL A 52 -15.17 4.90 -9.79
CA VAL A 52 -13.73 4.66 -9.95
C VAL A 52 -12.95 5.29 -8.80
N LYS A 53 -13.34 6.50 -8.37
CA LYS A 53 -12.73 7.14 -7.20
C LYS A 53 -12.93 6.32 -5.92
N GLN A 54 -14.16 5.90 -5.65
CA GLN A 54 -14.47 5.09 -4.48
C GLN A 54 -13.74 3.74 -4.50
N SER A 55 -13.74 3.05 -5.64
CA SER A 55 -13.06 1.76 -5.79
C SER A 55 -11.54 1.89 -5.66
N SER A 56 -10.95 2.96 -6.19
CA SER A 56 -9.50 3.20 -6.10
C SER A 56 -9.10 3.56 -4.67
N ARG A 57 -9.91 4.37 -3.96
CA ARG A 57 -9.69 4.69 -2.54
C ARG A 57 -9.69 3.43 -1.69
N GLN A 58 -10.72 2.58 -1.84
CA GLN A 58 -10.80 1.31 -1.09
C GLN A 58 -9.64 0.37 -1.42
N ALA A 59 -9.16 0.35 -2.66
CA ALA A 59 -8.00 -0.46 -3.03
C ALA A 59 -6.72 0.03 -2.35
N LEU A 60 -6.50 1.35 -2.29
CA LEU A 60 -5.35 1.95 -1.59
C LEU A 60 -5.40 1.65 -0.08
N GLU A 61 -6.56 1.80 0.56
CA GLU A 61 -6.75 1.43 1.97
C GLU A 61 -6.42 -0.03 2.24
N ARG A 62 -6.92 -0.95 1.40
CA ARG A 62 -6.65 -2.39 1.54
C ARG A 62 -5.18 -2.74 1.32
N ILE A 63 -4.51 -2.11 0.37
CA ILE A 63 -3.08 -2.32 0.13
C ILE A 63 -2.28 -1.87 1.36
N SER A 64 -2.56 -0.66 1.87
CA SER A 64 -1.90 -0.17 3.08
C SER A 64 -2.14 -1.08 4.27
N ALA A 65 -3.40 -1.43 4.56
CA ALA A 65 -3.74 -2.30 5.67
C ALA A 65 -3.03 -3.66 5.57
N LYS A 66 -3.00 -4.30 4.39
CA LYS A 66 -2.29 -5.57 4.19
C LYS A 66 -0.79 -5.45 4.52
N VAL A 67 -0.14 -4.38 4.06
CA VAL A 67 1.31 -4.19 4.23
C VAL A 67 1.66 -4.00 5.71
N PHE A 68 0.89 -3.17 6.43
CA PHE A 68 1.15 -2.94 7.85
C PHE A 68 0.72 -4.13 8.73
N GLN A 69 -0.36 -4.83 8.37
CA GLN A 69 -0.74 -6.08 9.06
C GLN A 69 0.32 -7.17 8.87
N ALA A 70 0.89 -7.31 7.67
CA ALA A 70 1.99 -8.25 7.43
C ALA A 70 3.25 -7.89 8.24
N LEU A 71 3.50 -6.60 8.45
CA LEU A 71 4.57 -6.14 9.34
C LEU A 71 4.31 -6.54 10.80
N GLU A 72 3.12 -6.31 11.32
CA GLU A 72 2.73 -6.65 12.70
C GLU A 72 2.78 -8.17 12.95
N GLN A 73 2.27 -8.96 12.00
CA GLN A 73 2.28 -10.41 12.07
C GLN A 73 3.71 -10.96 12.12
N ASN A 74 4.60 -10.46 11.24
CA ASN A 74 6.00 -10.87 11.25
C ASN A 74 6.72 -10.48 12.55
N GLN A 75 6.35 -9.35 13.20
CA GLN A 75 6.90 -9.00 14.52
C GLN A 75 6.42 -9.96 15.62
N GLN A 76 5.17 -10.42 15.56
CA GLN A 76 4.62 -11.38 16.53
C GLN A 76 5.24 -12.77 16.35
N ASP A 77 5.41 -13.23 15.12
CA ASP A 77 6.02 -14.52 14.81
C ASP A 77 7.51 -14.55 15.22
N ALA A 78 8.26 -13.47 14.94
CA ALA A 78 9.65 -13.33 15.38
C ALA A 78 9.79 -13.25 16.91
N ALA A 79 8.80 -12.71 17.63
CA ALA A 79 8.77 -12.69 19.09
C ALA A 79 8.44 -14.07 19.69
N ALA A 80 7.57 -14.85 19.04
CA ALA A 80 7.24 -16.22 19.44
C ALA A 80 8.41 -17.18 19.24
N GLU A 81 9.17 -17.04 18.14
CA GLU A 81 10.35 -17.88 17.84
C GLU A 81 11.46 -17.68 18.88
N LYS A 82 11.73 -16.44 19.31
CA LYS A 82 12.71 -16.12 20.36
C LYS A 82 12.42 -16.71 21.73
N ILE A 83 11.16 -17.03 22.04
CA ILE A 83 10.78 -17.67 23.31
C ILE A 83 11.05 -19.19 23.24
N SER A 84 11.03 -19.80 22.06
CA SER A 84 11.34 -21.21 21.85
C SER A 84 12.85 -21.51 21.85
N GLU A 85 13.69 -20.58 21.40
CA GLU A 85 15.16 -20.76 21.36
C GLU A 85 15.82 -20.83 22.76
N VAL A 86 15.13 -20.44 23.82
CA VAL A 86 15.67 -20.51 25.20
C VAL A 86 15.62 -21.94 25.78
N ALA A 87 14.92 -22.89 25.13
CA ALA A 87 14.68 -24.23 25.65
C ALA A 87 15.61 -25.34 25.12
N GLU A 88 16.27 -25.20 23.96
CA GLU A 88 17.15 -26.25 23.42
C GLU A 88 18.42 -25.69 22.77
N ASN A 89 19.58 -26.02 23.34
CA ASN A 89 20.86 -25.95 22.66
C ASN A 89 20.93 -27.06 21.61
N GLY A 90 20.98 -26.73 20.32
CA GLY A 90 21.38 -27.70 19.28
C GLY A 90 21.05 -27.31 17.84
N GLU A 91 22.09 -26.89 17.12
CA GLU A 91 22.20 -26.83 15.64
C GLU A 91 21.47 -25.69 14.89
N LEU A 92 22.29 -24.78 14.37
CA LEU A 92 21.92 -23.63 13.56
C LEU A 92 21.55 -24.07 12.13
N ASP A 93 20.27 -24.17 11.82
CA ASP A 93 19.77 -23.95 10.45
C ASP A 93 19.27 -22.51 10.30
N LYS A 94 20.20 -21.58 10.08
CA LYS A 94 19.91 -20.18 9.72
C LYS A 94 19.48 -20.14 8.26
N GLY A 95 18.25 -20.61 7.99
CA GLY A 95 17.90 -21.02 6.64
C GLY A 95 16.57 -20.53 6.08
N ARG A 96 15.79 -19.64 6.73
CA ARG A 96 14.64 -19.00 6.02
C ARG A 96 13.94 -17.78 6.65
N SER A 97 14.20 -17.40 7.90
CA SER A 97 13.39 -16.38 8.60
C SER A 97 13.82 -14.92 8.36
N GLY A 98 15.09 -14.66 8.02
CA GLY A 98 15.59 -13.29 7.94
C GLY A 98 15.22 -12.52 6.67
N GLU A 99 14.92 -13.19 5.56
CA GLU A 99 14.60 -12.50 4.30
C GLU A 99 13.19 -11.92 4.35
N ASP A 100 12.17 -12.73 4.66
CA ASP A 100 10.76 -12.31 4.76
C ASP A 100 10.52 -11.26 5.86
N GLU A 101 11.20 -11.38 7.02
CA GLU A 101 11.15 -10.37 8.09
C GLU A 101 11.67 -9.01 7.60
N THR A 102 12.69 -9.00 6.74
CA THR A 102 13.17 -7.74 6.14
C THR A 102 12.31 -7.24 4.99
N LEU A 103 11.55 -8.10 4.30
CA LEU A 103 10.72 -7.72 3.15
C LEU A 103 9.50 -6.91 3.59
N CYS A 104 8.73 -7.39 4.57
CA CYS A 104 7.55 -6.67 5.06
C CYS A 104 7.92 -5.32 5.68
N PHE A 105 9.04 -5.25 6.40
CA PHE A 105 9.56 -4.01 6.99
C PHE A 105 9.96 -3.00 5.92
N LYS A 106 10.65 -3.46 4.86
CA LYS A 106 11.02 -2.61 3.72
C LYS A 106 9.78 -2.12 2.98
N ASP A 107 8.77 -2.96 2.77
CA ASP A 107 7.53 -2.59 2.10
C ASP A 107 6.75 -1.53 2.90
N ALA A 108 6.59 -1.76 4.20
CA ALA A 108 5.95 -0.81 5.10
C ALA A 108 6.72 0.51 5.18
N TYR A 109 8.05 0.46 5.30
CA TYR A 109 8.88 1.67 5.34
C TYR A 109 8.79 2.47 4.04
N GLN A 110 8.87 1.82 2.88
CA GLN A 110 8.78 2.52 1.59
C GLN A 110 7.38 3.08 1.35
N LEU A 111 6.33 2.35 1.73
CA LEU A 111 4.97 2.83 1.66
C LEU A 111 4.75 4.05 2.58
N PHE A 112 5.18 3.95 3.83
CA PHE A 112 5.11 5.04 4.81
C PHE A 112 5.92 6.26 4.36
N LYS A 113 7.18 6.08 3.96
CA LYS A 113 8.04 7.15 3.43
C LYS A 113 7.41 7.80 2.21
N GLY A 114 6.80 6.99 1.34
CA GLY A 114 5.93 7.44 0.27
C GLY A 114 4.86 8.37 0.85
N LEU A 115 3.90 7.85 1.59
CA LEU A 115 2.79 8.61 2.18
C LEU A 115 3.22 9.89 2.91
N CYS A 116 4.33 9.87 3.66
CA CYS A 116 4.90 11.04 4.33
C CYS A 116 5.45 12.08 3.35
N ASN A 117 6.30 11.68 2.39
CA ASN A 117 6.82 12.60 1.37
C ASN A 117 5.70 13.26 0.57
N LEU A 118 4.64 12.51 0.38
CA LEU A 118 3.45 12.90 -0.35
C LEU A 118 2.65 13.92 0.50
N SER A 119 2.44 13.64 1.77
CA SER A 119 1.82 14.57 2.73
C SER A 119 2.59 15.90 2.90
N SER A 120 3.91 15.82 3.07
CA SER A 120 4.79 16.97 3.37
C SER A 120 5.12 17.85 2.16
N LYS A 121 4.81 17.43 0.93
CA LYS A 121 5.12 18.20 -0.28
C LYS A 121 4.35 19.53 -0.28
N GLU A 122 5.04 20.66 -0.26
CA GLU A 122 4.40 21.98 -0.18
C GLU A 122 3.42 22.21 -1.35
N LEU A 123 2.25 22.76 -1.01
CA LEU A 123 1.24 23.10 -2.01
C LEU A 123 1.69 24.37 -2.73
N PRO A 124 1.65 24.43 -4.07
CA PRO A 124 1.83 25.70 -4.77
C PRO A 124 0.75 26.69 -4.28
N SER A 125 1.17 27.90 -3.95
CA SER A 125 0.38 28.94 -3.23
C SER A 125 -0.91 29.41 -3.92
N SER A 126 -1.21 28.92 -5.13
CA SER A 126 -2.45 29.17 -5.89
C SER A 126 -3.46 28.01 -5.85
N SER A 127 -3.22 26.97 -5.05
CA SER A 127 -4.06 25.77 -5.07
C SER A 127 -5.39 25.97 -4.32
N SER A 128 -6.50 25.97 -5.07
CA SER A 128 -7.87 25.92 -4.51
C SER A 128 -8.06 24.72 -3.58
N THR A 129 -9.02 24.75 -2.63
CA THR A 129 -9.33 23.62 -1.71
C THR A 129 -9.74 22.33 -2.44
N GLU A 130 -10.16 22.46 -3.70
CA GLU A 130 -10.43 21.38 -4.66
C GLU A 130 -9.17 20.76 -5.29
N SER A 131 -7.99 21.37 -5.06
CA SER A 131 -6.73 21.00 -5.69
C SER A 131 -6.40 19.55 -5.42
N MET A 132 -5.94 18.88 -6.47
CA MET A 132 -5.58 17.47 -6.44
C MET A 132 -4.49 17.20 -5.42
N ALA A 133 -3.59 18.17 -5.19
CA ALA A 133 -2.57 18.10 -4.17
C ALA A 133 -3.12 18.27 -2.73
N VAL A 134 -4.34 18.79 -2.52
CA VAL A 134 -4.98 18.81 -1.19
C VAL A 134 -5.67 17.46 -0.93
N LYS A 135 -6.40 16.92 -1.93
CA LYS A 135 -7.11 15.63 -1.83
C LYS A 135 -6.17 14.46 -1.58
N TRP A 136 -5.03 14.49 -2.26
CA TRP A 136 -3.80 13.77 -2.00
C TRP A 136 -3.37 13.72 -0.53
N LYS A 137 -3.16 14.89 0.08
CA LYS A 137 -2.68 15.01 1.45
C LYS A 137 -3.70 14.48 2.42
N LEU A 138 -4.97 14.80 2.20
CA LEU A 138 -6.07 14.26 3.00
C LEU A 138 -6.10 12.73 2.96
N LEU A 139 -5.96 12.12 1.77
CA LEU A 139 -5.93 10.66 1.65
C LEU A 139 -4.67 10.07 2.29
N ALA A 140 -3.49 10.67 2.10
CA ALA A 140 -2.27 10.21 2.73
C ALA A 140 -2.36 10.28 4.27
N LEU A 141 -2.89 11.36 4.82
CA LEU A 141 -3.14 11.52 6.25
C LEU A 141 -4.21 10.54 6.78
N ASP A 142 -5.28 10.32 6.02
CA ASP A 142 -6.33 9.35 6.38
C ASP A 142 -5.77 7.92 6.37
N LEU A 143 -4.94 7.57 5.39
CA LEU A 143 -4.24 6.28 5.37
C LEU A 143 -3.26 6.16 6.54
N LEU A 144 -2.48 7.20 6.85
CA LEU A 144 -1.55 7.20 7.98
C LEU A 144 -2.24 7.15 9.35
N LYS A 145 -3.47 7.66 9.48
CA LYS A 145 -4.25 7.63 10.72
C LYS A 145 -4.90 6.27 10.97
N ASN A 146 -5.19 5.53 9.90
CA ASN A 146 -5.85 4.22 9.95
C ASN A 146 -4.86 3.05 9.84
N VAL A 147 -3.56 3.35 9.91
CA VAL A 147 -2.47 2.42 10.19
C VAL A 147 -2.11 2.58 11.66
#